data_AF-A0A2K8XG25-F1
#
_entry.id   AF-A0A2K8XG25-F1
#
_cell.length_a   1.000
_cell.length_b   1.000
_cell.length_c   1.000
_cell.angle_alpha   90.00
_cell.angle_beta   90.00
_cell.angle_gamma   90.00
#
_symmetry.space_group_name_H-M   'P 1'
#
loop_
_entity.id
_entity.type
_entity.pdbx_description
1 polymer ?
#
loop_
_entity_poly.entity_id
_entity_poly.type
_entity_poly.pdbx_seq_one_letter_code
_entity_poly.pdbx_strand_id
1 'polypeptide(L)' 'MKKRHEQKLVVLSIALCLVFNIPFILIFNFEGAVYGIPTLYFSIFSIWLLSIIISYIVLKRHYE' A
#
# COMPACT_ATOMS: atom_id res chain seq x y z
N MET A 1 -18.74 -14.24 6.65
CA MET A 1 -17.87 -13.16 7.15
C MET A 1 -18.60 -12.37 8.24
N LYS A 2 -18.11 -12.39 9.49
CA LYS A 2 -18.66 -11.51 10.56
C LYS A 2 -18.50 -10.04 10.11
N LYS A 3 -19.51 -9.18 10.31
CA LYS A 3 -19.50 -7.74 9.92
C LYS A 3 -18.22 -6.96 10.32
N ARG A 4 -17.45 -7.45 11.30
CA ARG A 4 -16.17 -6.87 11.76
C ARG A 4 -14.98 -7.09 10.81
N HIS A 5 -15.02 -8.08 9.91
CA HIS A 5 -13.93 -8.32 8.95
C HIS A 5 -13.95 -7.33 7.79
N GLU A 6 -15.15 -7.05 7.26
CA GLU A 6 -15.38 -6.05 6.21
C GLU A 6 -14.91 -4.66 6.64
N GLN A 7 -15.22 -4.25 7.87
CA GLN A 7 -14.83 -2.92 8.38
C GLN A 7 -13.31 -2.73 8.47
N LYS A 8 -12.53 -3.77 8.78
CA LYS A 8 -11.06 -3.66 8.84
C LYS A 8 -10.44 -3.54 7.45
N LEU A 9 -10.98 -4.25 6.47
CA LEU A 9 -10.53 -4.15 5.08
C LEU A 9 -10.85 -2.78 4.48
N VAL A 10 -12.02 -2.21 4.80
CA VAL A 10 -12.39 -0.86 4.36
C VAL A 10 -11.42 0.20 4.91
N VAL A 11 -11.05 0.12 6.19
CA VAL A 11 -10.06 1.04 6.78
C VAL A 11 -8.69 0.87 6.11
N LEU A 12 -8.29 -0.35 5.81
CA LEU A 12 -7.05 -0.63 5.08
C LEU A 12 -7.07 -0.02 3.67
N SER A 13 -8.18 -0.16 2.94
CA SER A 13 -8.34 0.42 1.61
C SER A 13 -8.28 1.95 1.64
N ILE A 14 -8.89 2.59 2.63
CA ILE A 14 -8.83 4.05 2.80
C ILE A 14 -7.39 4.50 3.12
N ALA A 15 -6.70 3.80 4.02
CA ALA A 15 -5.30 4.09 4.33
C ALA A 15 -4.39 3.93 3.11
N LEU A 16 -4.57 2.86 2.33
CA LEU A 16 -3.84 2.65 1.08
C LEU A 16 -4.12 3.75 0.06
N CYS A 17 -5.36 4.22 -0.05
CA CYS A 17 -5.73 5.32 -0.93
C CYS A 17 -4.98 6.62 -0.57
N LEU A 18 -4.84 6.93 0.73
CA LEU A 18 -4.05 8.07 1.19
C LEU A 18 -2.56 7.90 0.90
N VAL A 19 -1.99 6.71 1.16
CA VAL A 19 -0.56 6.45 0.92
C VAL A 19 -0.21 6.50 -0.57
N PHE A 20 -1.10 6.07 -1.45
CA PHE A 20 -0.92 6.16 -2.91
C PHE A 20 -0.86 7.60 -3.43
N ASN A 21 -1.30 8.61 -2.68
CA ASN A 21 -1.13 10.01 -3.10
C ASN A 21 0.35 10.44 -3.11
N ILE A 22 1.21 9.83 -2.30
CA ILE A 22 2.64 10.15 -2.21
C ILE A 22 3.37 9.87 -3.54
N PRO A 23 3.28 8.68 -4.17
CA PRO A 23 3.89 8.44 -5.48
C PRO A 23 3.30 9.32 -6.59
N PHE A 24 2.02 9.70 -6.51
CA PHE A 24 1.43 10.63 -7.49
C PHE A 24 2.05 12.03 -7.40
N ILE A 25 2.33 12.54 -6.20
CA ILE A 25 2.99 13.83 -6.02
C ILE A 25 4.47 13.76 -6.48
N LEU A 26 5.13 12.62 -6.23
CA LEU A 26 6.51 12.38 -6.66
C LEU A 26 6.70 12.46 -8.18
N ILE A 27 5.67 12.15 -8.99
CA ILE A 27 5.71 12.32 -10.47
C ILE A 27 6.14 13.73 -10.86
N PHE A 28 5.62 14.75 -10.15
CA PHE A 28 5.79 16.14 -10.56
C PHE A 28 6.98 16.83 -9.91
N ASN A 29 7.51 16.25 -8.83
CA ASN A 29 8.43 16.94 -7.94
C ASN A 29 9.84 16.32 -7.92
N PHE A 30 10.03 15.11 -8.47
CA PHE A 30 11.30 14.40 -8.28
C PHE A 30 11.70 13.50 -9.47
N GLU A 31 12.67 13.95 -10.26
CA GLU A 31 13.38 13.14 -11.26
C GLU A 31 14.58 12.42 -10.60
N GLY A 32 14.29 11.56 -9.62
CA GLY A 32 15.30 10.79 -8.90
C GLY A 32 15.30 9.31 -9.26
N ALA A 33 16.42 8.64 -8.97
CA ALA A 33 16.51 7.18 -9.00
C ALA A 33 17.04 6.65 -7.66
N VAL A 34 16.42 5.60 -7.15
CA VAL A 34 16.82 4.84 -5.96
C VAL A 34 17.45 3.53 -6.45
N TYR A 35 18.74 3.31 -6.18
CA TYR A 35 19.50 2.15 -6.67
C TYR A 35 19.44 1.96 -8.21
N GLY A 36 19.33 3.06 -8.97
CA GLY A 36 19.20 3.01 -10.44
C GLY A 36 17.77 2.76 -10.93
N ILE A 37 16.80 2.58 -10.04
CA ILE A 37 15.37 2.45 -10.37
C ILE A 37 14.71 3.82 -10.18
N PRO A 38 13.90 4.33 -11.12
CA PRO A 38 13.20 5.60 -10.93
C PRO A 38 12.38 5.59 -9.63
N THR A 39 12.51 6.66 -8.84
CA THR A 39 11.91 6.78 -7.50
C THR A 39 10.41 6.45 -7.52
N LEU A 40 9.71 6.87 -8.58
CA LEU A 40 8.31 6.54 -8.79
C LEU A 40 8.02 5.03 -8.74
N TYR A 41 8.72 4.25 -9.54
CA TYR A 41 8.51 2.80 -9.60
C TYR A 41 8.84 2.17 -8.25
N PHE A 42 9.95 2.56 -7.65
CA PHE A 42 10.36 2.07 -6.33
C PHE A 42 9.28 2.33 -5.26
N SER A 43 8.70 3.53 -5.24
CA SER A 43 7.63 3.89 -4.30
C SER A 43 6.35 3.09 -4.54
N ILE A 44 5.91 2.96 -5.80
CA ILE A 44 4.70 2.19 -6.14
C ILE A 44 4.86 0.73 -5.71
N PHE A 45 5.96 0.08 -6.11
CA PHE A 45 6.20 -1.32 -5.77
C PHE A 45 6.35 -1.53 -4.26
N SER A 46 6.97 -0.60 -3.54
CA SER A 46 7.08 -0.66 -2.08
C SER A 46 5.72 -0.58 -1.38
N ILE A 47 4.86 0.36 -1.80
CA ILE A 47 3.49 0.49 -1.26
C ILE A 47 2.66 -0.76 -1.58
N TRP A 48 2.84 -1.31 -2.78
CA TRP A 48 2.12 -2.50 -3.22
C TRP A 48 2.53 -3.74 -2.43
N LEU A 49 3.83 -3.92 -2.19
CA LEU A 49 4.36 -5.00 -1.36
C LEU A 49 3.88 -4.86 0.09
N LEU A 50 3.88 -3.65 0.64
CA LEU A 50 3.33 -3.37 1.97
C LEU A 50 1.85 -3.75 2.06
N SER A 51 1.06 -3.41 1.04
CA SER A 51 -0.36 -3.77 0.95
C SER A 51 -0.57 -5.28 0.99
N ILE A 52 0.23 -6.04 0.22
CA ILE A 52 0.15 -7.51 0.18
C ILE A 52 0.49 -8.09 1.56
N ILE A 53 1.55 -7.61 2.21
CA ILE A 53 1.95 -8.05 3.55
C ILE A 53 0.83 -7.78 4.56
N ILE A 54 0.27 -6.58 4.58
CA ILE A 54 -0.79 -6.24 5.52
C ILE A 54 -2.02 -7.11 5.27
N SER A 55 -2.42 -7.29 4.01
CA SER A 55 -3.56 -8.14 3.66
C SER A 55 -3.32 -9.60 4.07
N TYR A 56 -2.10 -10.12 3.86
CA TYR A 56 -1.71 -11.46 4.30
C TYR A 56 -1.77 -11.62 5.82
N ILE A 57 -1.24 -10.65 6.59
CA ILE A 57 -1.30 -10.66 8.06
C ILE A 57 -2.75 -10.64 8.55
N VAL A 58 -3.60 -9.77 7.96
CA VAL A 58 -5.01 -9.66 8.31
C VAL A 58 -5.74 -10.97 8.03
N LEU A 59 -5.46 -11.61 6.89
CA LEU A 59 -6.08 -12.88 6.51
C LEU A 59 -5.62 -14.02 7.44
N LYS A 60 -4.31 -14.16 7.67
CA LYS A 60 -3.73 -15.20 8.53
C LYS A 60 -4.22 -15.09 9.98
N ARG A 61 -4.33 -13.87 10.53
CA ARG A 61 -4.82 -13.63 11.89
C ARG A 61 -6.32 -13.91 12.08
N HIS A 62 -7.07 -14.08 10.99
CA HIS A 62 -8.52 -14.24 11.01
C HIS A 62 -9.02 -15.56 10.42
N TYR A 63 -8.10 -16.42 9.98
CA TYR A 63 -8.35 -17.80 9.53
C TYR A 63 -7.77 -18.86 10.50
N GLU A 64 -7.64 -18.50 11.78
CA GLU A 64 -7.72 -19.44 12.91
C GLU A 64 -9.11 -19.33 13.56
#